data_AF-A0A9E6EPX7-F1
#
_entry.id   AF-A0A9E6EPX7-F1
#
_cell.length_a   1.000
_cell.length_b   1.000
_cell.length_c   1.000
_cell.angle_alpha   90.00
_cell.angle_beta   90.00
_cell.angle_gamma   90.00
#
_symmetry.space_group_name_H-M   'P 1'
#
loop_
_entity.id
_entity.type
_entity.pdbx_description
1 polymer ?
#
loop_
_entity_poly.entity_id
_entity_poly.type
_entity_poly.pdbx_seq_one_letter_code
_entity_poly.pdbx_strand_id
1 'polypeptide(L)'
;NESFLRIHHLTREQSEGHPVVEVIDNTRMHIVAKTGVAEVDEIQTINGHEYVVSRIPIFKDGKCLGVVGKIVFQDFQEIQRLALKAKRLQMELEALRKSKGKPHSDTRFSFEDIIATCETSLLAKERAMMGAPTTSTILLLGESGVGKEVYAHAIHNLSPRYSRPFVRVNCSAFTETLIESELFGYEDGAFTGARKGGRAGKFELADTGTIFL
;
A
#
# COMPACT_ATOMS: atom_id res chain seq x y z
N ASN A 1 -41.45 -12.47 -1.15
CA ASN A 1 -40.60 -11.51 -0.40
C ASN A 1 -41.21 -10.12 -0.59
N GLU A 2 -41.65 -9.45 0.47
CA GLU A 2 -42.31 -8.13 0.38
C GLU A 2 -41.44 -7.04 -0.27
N SER A 3 -40.11 -7.11 -0.09
CA SER A 3 -39.19 -6.15 -0.72
C SER A 3 -39.17 -6.31 -2.24
N PHE A 4 -39.28 -7.54 -2.74
CA PHE A 4 -39.36 -7.82 -4.18
C PHE A 4 -40.64 -7.21 -4.78
N LEU A 5 -41.80 -7.47 -4.15
CA LEU A 5 -43.08 -6.93 -4.60
C LEU A 5 -43.07 -5.41 -4.66
N ARG A 6 -42.49 -4.76 -3.64
CA ARG A 6 -42.35 -3.31 -3.60
C ARG A 6 -41.47 -2.75 -4.71
N ILE A 7 -40.31 -3.36 -4.98
CA ILE A 7 -39.34 -2.90 -5.99
C ILE A 7 -39.90 -3.04 -7.40
N HIS A 8 -40.63 -4.13 -7.65
CA HIS A 8 -41.22 -4.41 -8.96
C HIS A 8 -42.63 -3.81 -9.14
N HIS A 9 -43.21 -3.20 -8.10
CA HIS A 9 -44.59 -2.69 -8.10
C HIS A 9 -45.64 -3.77 -8.43
N LEU A 10 -45.49 -4.96 -7.83
CA LEU A 10 -46.33 -6.14 -8.08
C LEU A 10 -47.08 -6.59 -6.83
N THR A 11 -48.18 -7.33 -7.03
CA THR A 11 -48.81 -8.14 -5.98
C THR A 11 -48.30 -9.59 -6.01
N ARG A 12 -48.59 -10.36 -4.95
CA ARG A 12 -48.25 -11.80 -4.92
C ARG A 12 -48.92 -12.57 -6.05
N GLU A 13 -50.19 -12.28 -6.29
CA GLU A 13 -50.98 -12.96 -7.34
C GLU A 13 -50.41 -12.70 -8.74
N GLN A 14 -49.88 -11.50 -8.98
CA GLN A 14 -49.23 -11.14 -10.25
C GLN A 14 -47.82 -11.73 -10.43
N SER A 15 -47.24 -12.36 -9.41
CA SER A 15 -45.85 -12.84 -9.44
C SER A 15 -45.72 -14.34 -9.22
N GLU A 16 -46.51 -14.92 -8.32
CA GLU A 16 -46.47 -16.35 -8.02
C GLU A 16 -47.14 -17.15 -9.14
N GLY A 17 -46.53 -18.28 -9.54
CA GLY A 17 -47.07 -19.17 -10.58
C GLY A 17 -46.88 -18.70 -12.04
N HIS A 18 -46.36 -17.48 -12.25
CA HIS A 18 -46.16 -16.91 -13.58
C HIS A 18 -44.72 -17.09 -14.07
N PRO A 19 -44.48 -17.17 -15.40
CA PRO A 19 -43.13 -17.20 -15.96
C PRO A 19 -42.31 -15.98 -15.55
N VAL A 20 -41.10 -16.19 -15.03
CA VAL A 20 -40.26 -15.09 -14.49
C VAL A 20 -39.99 -13.98 -15.51
N VAL A 21 -39.95 -14.33 -16.81
CA VAL A 21 -39.73 -13.38 -17.92
C VAL A 21 -40.92 -12.47 -18.19
N GLU A 22 -42.12 -12.84 -17.72
CA GLU A 22 -43.33 -12.01 -17.79
C GLU A 22 -43.48 -11.15 -16.53
N VAL A 23 -42.91 -11.59 -15.41
CA VAL A 23 -42.99 -10.93 -14.10
C VAL A 23 -41.90 -9.86 -13.94
N ILE A 24 -40.67 -10.16 -14.36
CA ILE A 24 -39.52 -9.28 -14.20
C ILE A 24 -38.99 -8.94 -15.59
N ASP A 25 -39.19 -7.68 -16.00
CA ASP A 25 -38.62 -7.19 -17.24
C ASP A 25 -37.09 -7.35 -17.25
N ASN A 26 -36.53 -7.62 -18.43
CA ASN A 26 -35.11 -7.85 -18.69
C ASN A 26 -34.38 -8.86 -17.78
N THR A 27 -35.12 -9.75 -17.09
CA THR A 27 -34.52 -10.80 -16.25
C THR A 27 -33.71 -11.80 -17.07
N ARG A 28 -32.60 -12.25 -16.50
CA ARG A 28 -31.79 -13.35 -17.07
C ARG A 28 -31.84 -14.63 -16.25
N MET A 29 -32.78 -14.74 -15.30
CA MET A 29 -32.91 -15.95 -14.47
C MET A 29 -33.18 -17.21 -15.30
N HIS A 30 -33.93 -17.07 -16.40
CA HIS A 30 -34.17 -18.17 -17.33
C HIS A 30 -32.91 -18.62 -18.08
N ILE A 31 -31.92 -17.73 -18.27
CA ILE A 31 -30.62 -18.05 -18.87
C ILE A 31 -29.79 -18.83 -17.84
N VAL A 32 -29.67 -18.29 -16.62
CA VAL A 32 -28.97 -18.93 -15.50
C VAL A 32 -29.54 -20.32 -15.20
N ALA A 33 -30.86 -20.49 -15.29
CA ALA A 33 -31.51 -21.79 -15.09
C ALA A 33 -31.11 -22.82 -16.16
N LYS A 34 -30.91 -22.38 -17.41
CA LYS A 34 -30.51 -23.24 -18.54
C LYS A 34 -29.02 -23.55 -18.52
N THR A 35 -28.19 -22.55 -18.24
CA THR A 35 -26.73 -22.69 -18.29
C THR A 35 -26.15 -23.29 -17.02
N GLY A 36 -26.81 -23.08 -15.89
CA GLY A 36 -26.27 -23.43 -14.57
C GLY A 36 -25.12 -22.53 -14.11
N VAL A 37 -24.83 -21.44 -14.84
CA VAL A 37 -23.75 -20.50 -14.53
C VAL A 37 -24.31 -19.31 -13.79
N ALA A 38 -23.80 -19.04 -12.58
CA ALA A 38 -24.21 -17.90 -11.77
C ALA A 38 -23.78 -16.58 -12.40
N GLU A 39 -24.63 -15.57 -12.29
CA GLU A 39 -24.30 -14.17 -12.61
C GLU A 39 -24.26 -13.41 -11.28
N VAL A 40 -23.14 -12.76 -10.96
CA VAL A 40 -22.88 -12.16 -9.64
C VAL A 40 -22.49 -10.70 -9.83
N ASP A 41 -23.05 -9.84 -8.99
CA ASP A 41 -22.81 -8.39 -8.97
C ASP A 41 -23.05 -7.66 -10.31
N GLU A 42 -24.05 -8.13 -11.07
CA GLU A 42 -24.45 -7.54 -12.34
C GLU A 42 -25.38 -6.34 -12.13
N ILE A 43 -25.30 -5.35 -13.02
CA ILE A 43 -26.21 -4.20 -13.01
C ILE A 43 -27.48 -4.55 -13.79
N GLN A 44 -28.64 -4.34 -13.18
CA GLN A 44 -29.94 -4.49 -13.80
C GLN A 44 -30.78 -3.23 -13.57
N THR A 45 -31.32 -2.66 -14.65
CA THR A 45 -32.28 -1.56 -14.55
C THR A 45 -33.68 -2.13 -14.35
N ILE A 46 -34.32 -1.80 -13.24
CA ILE A 46 -35.69 -2.17 -12.90
C ILE A 46 -36.46 -0.88 -12.66
N ASN A 47 -37.55 -0.64 -13.40
CA ASN A 47 -38.37 0.57 -13.27
C ASN A 47 -37.57 1.88 -13.39
N GLY A 48 -36.54 1.90 -14.23
CA GLY A 48 -35.67 3.08 -14.44
C GLY A 48 -34.59 3.28 -13.36
N HIS A 49 -34.50 2.41 -12.36
CA HIS A 49 -33.49 2.44 -11.30
C HIS A 49 -32.47 1.31 -11.46
N GLU A 50 -31.19 1.60 -11.24
CA GLU A 50 -30.11 0.63 -11.34
C GLU A 50 -29.90 -0.12 -10.03
N TYR A 51 -30.02 -1.44 -10.10
CA TYR A 51 -29.79 -2.36 -8.99
C TYR A 51 -28.57 -3.22 -9.28
N VAL A 52 -27.82 -3.55 -8.23
CA VAL A 52 -26.81 -4.62 -8.32
C VAL A 52 -27.49 -5.91 -7.92
N VAL A 53 -27.50 -6.89 -8.81
CA VAL A 53 -28.22 -8.15 -8.66
C VAL A 53 -27.28 -9.35 -8.81
N SER A 54 -27.61 -10.43 -8.11
CA SER A 54 -27.00 -11.73 -8.29
C SER A 54 -28.09 -12.77 -8.59
N ARG A 55 -27.81 -13.68 -9.52
CA ARG A 55 -28.70 -14.76 -9.95
C ARG A 55 -27.97 -16.07 -9.74
N ILE A 56 -28.39 -16.81 -8.73
CA ILE A 56 -27.68 -17.99 -8.23
C ILE A 56 -28.51 -19.23 -8.53
N PRO A 57 -28.04 -20.16 -9.38
CA PRO A 57 -28.73 -21.42 -9.64
C PRO A 57 -28.67 -22.31 -8.39
N ILE A 58 -29.79 -22.97 -8.09
CA ILE A 58 -29.90 -23.98 -7.04
C ILE A 58 -29.83 -25.36 -7.71
N PHE A 59 -28.87 -26.18 -7.28
CA PHE A 59 -28.73 -27.54 -7.76
C PHE A 59 -29.19 -28.57 -6.72
N LYS A 60 -29.76 -29.66 -7.20
CA LYS A 60 -29.98 -30.90 -6.44
C LYS A 60 -29.77 -32.09 -7.37
N ASP A 61 -29.02 -33.09 -6.91
CA ASP A 61 -28.72 -34.31 -7.67
C ASP A 61 -28.20 -34.03 -9.10
N GLY A 62 -27.34 -33.01 -9.23
CA GLY A 62 -26.75 -32.59 -10.51
C GLY A 62 -27.70 -31.85 -11.46
N LYS A 63 -28.95 -31.58 -11.07
CA LYS A 63 -29.94 -30.84 -11.87
C LYS A 63 -30.21 -29.47 -11.26
N CYS A 64 -30.31 -28.46 -12.11
CA CYS A 64 -30.74 -27.12 -11.70
C CYS A 64 -32.24 -27.17 -11.36
N LEU A 65 -32.59 -26.98 -10.08
CA LEU A 65 -33.97 -26.95 -9.59
C LEU A 65 -34.62 -25.57 -9.76
N GLY A 66 -33.82 -24.51 -9.81
CA GLY A 66 -34.32 -23.15 -9.89
C GLY A 66 -33.22 -22.12 -9.75
N VAL A 67 -33.58 -20.84 -9.73
CA VAL A 67 -32.64 -19.73 -9.62
C VAL A 67 -33.15 -18.77 -8.55
N VAL A 68 -32.24 -18.32 -7.69
CA VAL A 68 -32.52 -17.27 -6.70
C VAL A 68 -31.96 -15.96 -7.22
N GLY A 69 -32.83 -14.97 -7.37
CA GLY A 69 -32.43 -13.57 -7.53
C GLY A 69 -32.21 -12.91 -6.18
N LYS A 70 -31.07 -12.24 -6.02
CA LYS A 70 -30.75 -11.41 -4.87
C LYS A 70 -30.43 -10.00 -5.36
N ILE A 71 -31.13 -9.00 -4.84
CA ILE A 71 -30.71 -7.60 -4.96
C ILE A 71 -29.65 -7.37 -3.88
N VAL A 72 -28.42 -7.12 -4.29
CA VAL A 72 -27.28 -6.87 -3.42
C VAL A 72 -27.29 -5.40 -2.99
N PHE A 73 -27.55 -4.49 -3.93
CA PHE A 73 -27.65 -3.06 -3.67
C PHE A 73 -28.80 -2.42 -4.45
N GLN A 74 -29.49 -1.48 -3.81
CA GLN A 74 -30.67 -0.81 -4.34
C GLN A 74 -30.37 0.52 -5.04
N ASP A 75 -29.22 1.11 -4.77
CA ASP A 75 -28.79 2.37 -5.35
C ASP A 75 -27.32 2.25 -5.78
N PHE A 76 -27.10 2.01 -7.07
CA PHE A 76 -25.75 1.95 -7.63
C PHE A 76 -25.02 3.31 -7.55
N GLN A 77 -25.74 4.43 -7.57
CA GLN A 77 -25.15 5.77 -7.46
C GLN A 77 -24.58 5.99 -6.05
N GLU A 78 -25.25 5.50 -5.01
CA GLU A 78 -24.73 5.55 -3.64
C GLU A 78 -23.41 4.77 -3.51
N ILE A 79 -23.33 3.56 -4.09
CA ILE A 79 -22.10 2.76 -4.11
C ILE A 79 -20.96 3.53 -4.79
N GLN A 80 -21.22 4.13 -5.96
CA GLN A 80 -20.22 4.93 -6.67
C GLN A 80 -19.73 6.11 -5.83
N ARG A 81 -20.65 6.83 -5.18
CA ARG A 81 -20.32 7.96 -4.31
C ARG A 81 -19.46 7.52 -3.13
N LEU A 82 -19.78 6.40 -2.50
CA LEU A 82 -19.00 5.83 -1.40
C LEU A 82 -17.60 5.38 -1.88
N ALA A 83 -17.51 4.73 -3.03
CA ALA A 83 -16.23 4.32 -3.64
C ALA A 83 -15.35 5.53 -3.95
N LEU A 84 -15.92 6.60 -4.51
CA LEU A 84 -15.19 7.85 -4.79
C LEU A 84 -14.71 8.52 -3.50
N LYS A 85 -15.55 8.53 -2.45
CA LYS A 85 -15.17 9.06 -1.13
C LYS A 85 -14.05 8.25 -0.49
N ALA A 86 -14.11 6.91 -0.56
CA ALA A 86 -13.06 6.03 -0.07
C ALA A 86 -11.72 6.29 -0.80
N LYS A 87 -11.76 6.41 -2.14
CA LYS A 87 -10.59 6.76 -2.95
C LYS A 87 -10.00 8.12 -2.56
N ARG A 88 -10.85 9.13 -2.34
CA ARG A 88 -10.42 10.46 -1.89
C ARG A 88 -9.76 10.40 -0.51
N LEU A 89 -10.37 9.69 0.45
CA LEU A 89 -9.80 9.52 1.79
C LEU A 89 -8.47 8.77 1.75
N GLN A 90 -8.33 7.76 0.89
CA GLN A 90 -7.05 7.08 0.66
C GLN A 90 -5.99 8.04 0.10
N MET A 91 -6.33 8.86 -0.90
CA MET A 91 -5.42 9.88 -1.44
C MET A 91 -5.04 10.92 -0.39
N GLU A 92 -5.98 11.38 0.43
CA GLU A 92 -5.71 12.31 1.53
C GLU A 92 -4.80 11.67 2.59
N LEU A 93 -5.01 10.40 2.93
CA LEU A 93 -4.11 9.64 3.81
C LEU A 93 -2.70 9.49 3.22
N GLU A 94 -2.58 9.20 1.93
CA GLU A 94 -1.29 9.13 1.24
C GLU A 94 -0.59 10.49 1.19
N ALA A 95 -1.33 11.55 0.90
CA ALA A 95 -0.82 12.92 0.90
C ALA A 95 -0.40 13.35 2.31
N LEU A 96 -1.17 13.00 3.34
CA LEU A 96 -0.80 13.24 4.74
C LEU A 96 0.38 12.38 5.19
N ARG A 97 0.53 11.15 4.70
CA ARG A 97 1.73 10.33 4.92
C ARG A 97 2.96 10.91 4.22
N LYS A 98 2.77 11.63 3.11
CA LYS A 98 3.82 12.36 2.42
C LYS A 98 4.13 13.71 3.09
N SER A 99 3.12 14.40 3.66
CA SER A 99 3.28 15.74 4.26
C SER A 99 3.60 15.73 5.76
N LYS A 100 3.12 14.73 6.52
CA LYS A 100 3.68 14.34 7.82
C LYS A 100 4.91 13.48 7.51
N GLY A 101 6.02 14.17 7.26
CA GLY A 101 7.24 13.57 6.72
C GLY A 101 7.61 12.21 7.30
N LYS A 102 8.04 11.30 6.43
CA LYS A 102 9.13 10.40 6.82
C LYS A 102 10.22 11.29 7.41
N PRO A 103 10.64 11.09 8.66
CA PRO A 103 11.72 11.88 9.20
C PRO A 103 12.99 11.44 8.47
N HIS A 104 13.44 12.25 7.51
CA HIS A 104 14.87 12.47 7.24
C HIS A 104 15.73 11.24 6.85
N SER A 105 15.14 10.11 6.49
CA SER A 105 15.88 8.95 6.00
C SER A 105 15.43 8.57 4.58
N ASP A 106 16.35 8.74 3.62
CA ASP A 106 16.25 8.18 2.25
C ASP A 106 16.49 6.65 2.28
N THR A 107 16.18 6.00 3.41
CA THR A 107 16.39 4.57 3.63
C THR A 107 15.25 3.80 2.97
N ARG A 108 15.62 2.96 2.00
CA ARG A 108 14.68 2.21 1.15
C ARG A 108 14.59 0.74 1.46
N PHE A 109 15.55 0.21 2.23
CA PHE A 109 15.71 -1.22 2.44
C PHE A 109 15.55 -1.60 3.91
N SER A 110 14.94 -2.73 4.17
CA SER A 110 14.85 -3.38 5.49
C SER A 110 15.59 -4.72 5.49
N PHE A 111 15.61 -5.42 6.62
CA PHE A 111 16.26 -6.74 6.69
C PHE A 111 15.55 -7.78 5.82
N GLU A 112 14.27 -7.60 5.51
CA GLU A 112 13.49 -8.44 4.60
C GLU A 112 14.03 -8.36 3.16
N ASP A 113 14.60 -7.22 2.76
CA ASP A 113 15.17 -7.03 1.41
C ASP A 113 16.57 -7.66 1.25
N ILE A 114 17.20 -8.08 2.36
CA ILE A 114 18.52 -8.72 2.35
C ILE A 114 18.37 -10.22 2.08
N ILE A 115 18.71 -10.65 0.87
CA ILE A 115 18.80 -12.06 0.48
C ILE A 115 20.12 -12.65 0.99
N ALA A 116 20.04 -13.53 1.99
CA ALA A 116 21.17 -14.26 2.55
C ALA A 116 20.93 -15.77 2.43
N THR A 117 21.80 -16.47 1.71
CA THR A 117 21.63 -17.89 1.36
C THR A 117 22.77 -18.78 1.82
N CYS A 118 23.98 -18.23 2.01
CA CYS A 118 25.13 -18.96 2.53
C CYS A 118 25.38 -18.63 4.00
N GLU A 119 26.07 -19.53 4.71
CA GLU A 119 26.34 -19.43 6.16
C GLU A 119 26.98 -18.08 6.55
N THR A 120 27.96 -17.62 5.79
CA THR A 120 28.64 -16.33 6.04
C THR A 120 27.70 -15.13 5.89
N SER A 121 26.82 -15.15 4.90
CA SER A 121 25.83 -14.09 4.68
C SER A 121 24.72 -14.09 5.75
N LEU A 122 24.32 -15.28 6.21
CA LEU A 122 23.34 -15.42 7.29
C LEU A 122 23.92 -14.89 8.61
N LEU A 123 25.18 -15.23 8.92
CA LEU A 123 25.87 -14.73 10.09
C LEU A 123 26.06 -13.20 10.05
N ALA A 124 26.36 -12.63 8.87
CA ALA A 124 26.45 -11.19 8.70
C ALA A 124 25.11 -10.49 8.95
N LYS A 125 24.02 -11.05 8.41
CA LYS A 125 22.64 -10.59 8.64
C LYS A 125 22.26 -10.63 10.12
N GLU A 126 22.53 -11.75 10.79
CA GLU A 126 22.27 -11.94 12.22
C GLU A 126 23.04 -10.93 13.08
N ARG A 127 24.35 -10.75 12.84
CA ARG A 127 25.17 -9.76 13.55
C ARG A 127 24.67 -8.33 13.36
N ALA A 128 24.27 -7.98 12.14
CA ALA A 128 23.67 -6.68 11.85
C ALA A 128 22.35 -6.48 12.60
N MET A 129 21.49 -7.50 12.67
CA MET A 129 20.24 -7.45 13.44
C MET A 129 20.49 -7.30 14.94
N MET A 130 21.52 -7.96 15.50
CA MET A 130 21.91 -7.81 16.90
C MET A 130 22.47 -6.42 17.21
N GLY A 131 23.22 -5.83 16.28
CA GLY A 131 23.81 -4.49 16.44
C GLY A 131 22.80 -3.35 16.29
N ALA A 132 21.81 -3.50 15.41
CA ALA A 132 20.84 -2.46 15.07
C ALA A 132 20.08 -1.82 16.26
N PRO A 133 19.60 -2.57 17.28
CA PRO A 133 18.91 -1.96 18.41
C PRO A 133 19.84 -1.19 19.37
N THR A 134 21.17 -1.25 19.18
CA THR A 134 22.16 -0.66 20.09
C THR A 134 22.58 0.76 19.69
N THR A 135 23.33 1.43 20.57
CA THR A 135 23.97 2.73 20.31
C THR A 135 25.40 2.59 19.77
N SER A 136 25.92 1.37 19.61
CA SER A 136 27.29 1.12 19.19
C SER A 136 27.53 1.52 17.73
N THR A 137 28.75 1.95 17.42
CA THR A 137 29.20 2.13 16.04
C THR A 137 29.33 0.78 15.34
N ILE A 138 28.76 0.64 14.15
CA ILE A 138 28.79 -0.60 13.37
C ILE A 138 29.74 -0.43 12.17
N LEU A 139 30.71 -1.34 12.06
CA LEU A 139 31.64 -1.39 10.93
C LEU A 139 31.21 -2.46 9.92
N LEU A 140 30.85 -2.03 8.71
CA LEU A 140 30.47 -2.93 7.62
C LEU A 140 31.69 -3.20 6.71
N LEU A 141 32.26 -4.40 6.81
CA LEU A 141 33.39 -4.83 5.99
C LEU A 141 32.90 -5.62 4.77
N GLY A 142 33.56 -5.40 3.63
CA GLY A 142 33.30 -6.13 2.39
C GLY A 142 33.77 -5.32 1.18
N GLU A 143 33.83 -5.97 0.02
CA GLU A 143 34.25 -5.35 -1.24
C GLU A 143 33.25 -4.29 -1.73
N SER A 144 33.64 -3.50 -2.72
CA SER A 144 32.71 -2.57 -3.36
C SER A 144 31.56 -3.33 -4.03
N GLY A 145 30.33 -2.83 -3.93
CA GLY A 145 29.16 -3.45 -4.57
C GLY A 145 28.50 -4.63 -3.84
N VAL A 146 29.02 -5.10 -2.70
CA VAL A 146 28.44 -6.24 -1.94
C VAL A 146 27.17 -5.90 -1.13
N GLY A 147 26.59 -4.73 -1.33
CA GLY A 147 25.34 -4.32 -0.66
C GLY A 147 25.48 -3.71 0.74
N LYS A 148 26.65 -3.16 1.10
CA LYS A 148 26.85 -2.47 2.40
C LYS A 148 25.82 -1.37 2.68
N GLU A 149 25.36 -0.65 1.65
CA GLU A 149 24.31 0.36 1.79
C GLU A 149 22.94 -0.24 2.16
N VAL A 150 22.63 -1.43 1.63
CA VAL A 150 21.40 -2.16 1.98
C VAL A 150 21.42 -2.52 3.47
N TYR A 151 22.56 -2.99 3.97
CA TYR A 151 22.77 -3.25 5.40
C TYR A 151 22.67 -1.98 6.24
N ALA A 152 23.27 -0.86 5.82
CA ALA A 152 23.20 0.40 6.55
C ALA A 152 21.74 0.91 6.69
N HIS A 153 20.95 0.80 5.63
CA HIS A 153 19.52 1.14 5.64
C HIS A 153 18.74 0.21 6.59
N ALA A 154 18.96 -1.11 6.49
CA ALA A 154 18.27 -2.10 7.32
C ALA A 154 18.58 -1.91 8.80
N ILE A 155 19.85 -1.66 9.14
CA ILE A 155 20.30 -1.37 10.51
C ILE A 155 19.62 -0.12 11.05
N HIS A 156 19.61 0.99 10.30
CA HIS A 156 18.94 2.21 10.73
C HIS A 156 17.44 2.00 10.95
N ASN A 157 16.78 1.32 10.01
CA ASN A 157 15.33 1.06 10.05
C ASN A 157 14.90 0.13 11.21
N LEU A 158 15.77 -0.77 11.66
CA LEU A 158 15.51 -1.62 12.84
C LEU A 158 15.90 -0.94 14.16
N SER A 159 16.68 0.14 14.11
CA SER A 159 17.15 0.83 15.32
C SER A 159 16.05 1.69 15.99
N PRO A 160 16.21 2.06 17.28
CA PRO A 160 15.34 3.05 17.93
C PRO A 160 15.35 4.43 17.25
N ARG A 161 16.33 4.67 16.36
CA ARG A 161 16.53 5.90 15.61
C ARG A 161 15.90 5.84 14.20
N TYR A 162 15.07 4.84 13.89
CA TYR A 162 14.43 4.68 12.57
C TYR A 162 13.61 5.89 12.10
N SER A 163 13.12 6.70 13.05
CA SER A 163 12.35 7.93 12.82
C SER A 163 13.22 9.19 12.94
N ARG A 164 14.54 9.05 12.84
CA ARG A 164 15.52 10.13 12.91
C ARG A 164 16.32 10.20 11.60
N PRO A 165 17.11 11.25 11.36
CA PRO A 165 17.83 11.40 10.11
C PRO A 165 18.76 10.23 9.79
N PHE A 166 18.86 9.87 8.52
CA PHE A 166 19.89 8.99 7.98
C PHE A 166 20.70 9.74 6.93
N VAL A 167 21.95 10.08 7.25
CA VAL A 167 22.83 10.85 6.37
C VAL A 167 23.91 9.92 5.80
N ARG A 168 23.92 9.75 4.47
CA ARG A 168 24.97 9.02 3.76
C ARG A 168 26.04 10.00 3.27
N VAL A 169 27.30 9.65 3.48
CA VAL A 169 28.47 10.36 2.96
C VAL A 169 29.29 9.37 2.16
N ASN A 170 29.48 9.63 0.87
CA ASN A 170 30.41 8.83 0.08
C ASN A 170 31.81 9.44 0.16
N CYS A 171 32.64 8.93 1.06
CA CYS A 171 34.00 9.45 1.30
C CYS A 171 34.90 9.39 0.04
N SER A 172 34.63 8.49 -0.91
CA SER A 172 35.45 8.36 -2.14
C SER A 172 35.22 9.50 -3.15
N ALA A 173 34.22 10.35 -2.94
CA ALA A 173 33.86 11.42 -3.86
C ALA A 173 34.51 12.77 -3.51
N PHE A 174 35.25 12.87 -2.40
CA PHE A 174 35.82 14.11 -1.89
C PHE A 174 37.36 14.12 -1.91
N THR A 175 37.95 15.30 -2.06
CA THR A 175 39.37 15.54 -1.73
C THR A 175 39.50 15.77 -0.22
N GLU A 176 40.69 15.52 0.36
CA GLU A 176 40.93 15.69 1.81
C GLU A 176 40.53 17.07 2.35
N THR A 177 40.71 18.13 1.57
CA THR A 177 40.33 19.49 1.96
C THR A 177 38.82 19.74 1.92
N LEU A 178 38.08 19.07 1.03
CA LEU A 178 36.63 19.23 0.91
C LEU A 178 35.88 18.35 1.91
N ILE A 179 36.42 17.19 2.28
CA ILE A 179 35.74 16.23 3.17
C ILE A 179 35.53 16.82 4.56
N GLU A 180 36.49 17.57 5.10
CA GLU A 180 36.39 18.20 6.42
C GLU A 180 35.25 19.22 6.46
N SER A 181 35.22 20.14 5.49
CA SER A 181 34.17 21.15 5.37
C SER A 181 32.77 20.57 5.11
N GLU A 182 32.68 19.40 4.46
CA GLU A 182 31.41 18.69 4.27
C GLU A 182 30.97 17.99 5.56
N LEU A 183 31.87 17.27 6.24
CA LEU A 183 31.53 16.52 7.45
C LEU A 183 31.18 17.43 8.63
N PHE A 184 31.96 18.48 8.85
CA PHE A 184 31.86 19.33 10.04
C PHE A 184 31.25 20.70 9.76
N GLY A 185 31.10 21.07 8.49
CA GLY A 185 30.59 22.39 8.12
C GLY A 185 31.67 23.46 8.22
N TYR A 186 31.27 24.71 8.01
CA TYR A 186 32.13 25.87 8.18
C TYR A 186 31.30 27.13 8.44
N GLU A 187 31.89 28.10 9.13
CA GLU A 187 31.30 29.42 9.37
C GLU A 187 31.68 30.43 8.28
N ASP A 188 30.95 31.55 8.21
CA ASP A 188 31.26 32.61 7.26
C ASP A 188 32.70 33.12 7.42
N GLY A 189 33.42 33.24 6.31
CA GLY A 189 34.83 33.68 6.30
C GLY A 189 35.88 32.62 6.68
N ALA A 190 35.51 31.33 6.84
CA ALA A 190 36.46 30.27 7.20
C ALA A 190 37.60 30.06 6.18
N PHE A 191 37.36 30.34 4.89
CA PHE A 191 38.37 30.29 3.82
C PHE A 191 37.99 31.19 2.64
N THR A 192 38.94 31.45 1.73
CA THR A 192 38.72 32.23 0.52
C THR A 192 37.72 31.53 -0.41
N GLY A 193 36.51 32.09 -0.51
CA GLY A 193 35.40 31.48 -1.27
C GLY A 193 34.31 30.82 -0.40
N ALA A 194 34.41 30.91 0.93
CA ALA A 194 33.34 30.51 1.83
C ALA A 194 32.05 31.27 1.51
N ARG A 195 30.92 30.56 1.48
CA ARG A 195 29.61 31.17 1.26
C ARG A 195 29.23 32.03 2.47
N LYS A 196 28.68 33.22 2.20
CA LYS A 196 28.06 34.06 3.23
C LYS A 196 26.97 33.27 3.96
N GLY A 197 27.05 33.23 5.30
CA GLY A 197 26.16 32.44 6.16
C GLY A 197 26.62 31.02 6.49
N GLY A 198 27.84 30.62 6.10
CA GLY A 198 28.39 29.30 6.45
C GLY A 198 27.66 28.11 5.81
N ARG A 199 27.92 26.92 6.34
CA ARG A 199 27.25 25.67 5.95
C ARG A 199 27.29 24.65 7.09
N ALA A 200 26.13 24.10 7.44
CA ALA A 200 26.00 23.01 8.41
C ALA A 200 26.69 21.72 7.91
N GLY A 201 27.37 21.02 8.83
CA GLY A 201 28.08 19.77 8.55
C GLY A 201 27.16 18.56 8.43
N LYS A 202 27.63 17.49 7.78
CA LYS A 202 26.88 16.21 7.70
C LYS A 202 26.62 15.59 9.07
N PHE A 203 27.51 15.76 10.04
CA PHE A 203 27.28 15.30 11.42
C PHE A 203 26.12 16.04 12.08
N GLU A 204 26.03 17.35 11.90
CA GLU A 204 24.93 18.17 12.40
C GLU A 204 23.60 17.79 11.73
N LEU A 205 23.62 17.54 10.42
CA LEU A 205 22.45 17.05 9.68
C LEU A 205 21.99 15.64 10.12
N ALA A 206 22.90 14.85 10.70
CA ALA A 206 22.61 13.52 11.23
C ALA A 206 22.27 13.54 12.73
N ASP A 207 22.11 14.71 13.35
CA ASP A 207 21.87 14.83 14.78
C ASP A 207 20.66 13.98 15.21
N THR A 208 20.81 13.32 16.37
CA THR A 208 19.89 12.31 16.92
C THR A 208 19.61 11.08 16.05
N GLY A 209 20.24 10.98 14.87
CA GLY A 209 20.01 9.97 13.85
C GLY A 209 21.20 9.05 13.63
N THR A 210 21.50 8.78 12.36
CA THR A 210 22.57 7.89 11.91
C THR A 210 23.33 8.54 10.75
N ILE A 211 24.65 8.47 10.81
CA ILE A 211 25.54 8.82 9.70
C ILE A 211 26.20 7.54 9.17
N PHE A 212 26.19 7.35 7.85
CA PHE A 212 26.86 6.25 7.16
C PHE A 212 27.97 6.83 6.29
N LEU A 213 29.21 6.36 6.51
CA LEU A 213 30.44 6.85 5.90
C LEU A 213 31.05 5.81 4.94
#